data_AF-A0A6G1HPV3-F1
#
_entry.id   AF-A0A6G1HPV3-F1
#
_cell.length_a   1.000
_cell.length_b   1.000
_cell.length_c   1.000
_cell.angle_alpha   90.00
_cell.angle_beta   90.00
_cell.angle_gamma   90.00
#
_symmetry.space_group_name_H-M   'P 1'
#
loop_
_entity.id
_entity.type
_entity.pdbx_description
1 polymer ?
#
loop_
_entity_poly.entity_id
_entity_poly.type
_entity_poly.pdbx_seq_one_letter_code
_entity_poly.pdbx_strand_id
1 'polypeptide(L)'
;MPYFHTRTVPIMESNTEGQSRESYTPPQAERDSLGATTPTRIRVKNRRKRYLDVHPDYFSASLELADPLLYDRLVRRFQTPAEREAEGREKGYSGVLEADLLRSEAKLDALANPDPHALFTYRRGEDGEIIAEDTEDVPQNKEEGWRRWRDEMEMRFLRGEDEDFDYKSVDENEEYDDRAEEEREAHEKYFGEEEPSWILEEGGTPEGETGVQDF
;
A
#
# COMPACT_ATOMS: atom_id res chain seq x y z
N MET A 1 38.48 -18.09 2.86
CA MET A 1 38.75 -18.49 4.26
C MET A 1 40.07 -17.89 4.69
N PRO A 2 40.06 -16.88 5.57
CA PRO A 2 41.18 -16.64 6.47
C PRO A 2 40.74 -16.66 7.93
N TYR A 3 41.66 -17.12 8.77
CA TYR A 3 41.48 -17.55 10.14
C TYR A 3 41.34 -16.36 11.11
N PHE A 4 40.24 -16.31 11.88
CA PHE A 4 40.11 -15.42 13.02
C PHE A 4 40.82 -16.04 14.24
N HIS A 5 41.87 -15.38 14.73
CA HIS A 5 42.44 -15.66 16.05
C HIS A 5 41.53 -15.07 17.12
N THR A 6 40.90 -15.94 17.91
CA THR A 6 40.17 -15.56 19.13
C THR A 6 41.16 -15.13 20.21
N ARG A 7 41.29 -13.81 20.42
CA ARG A 7 41.90 -13.30 21.65
C ARG A 7 40.83 -13.30 22.74
N THR A 8 40.85 -14.33 23.57
CA THR A 8 40.14 -14.38 24.85
C THR A 8 40.74 -13.30 25.77
N VAL A 9 39.97 -12.25 26.06
CA VAL A 9 40.31 -11.28 27.11
C VAL A 9 39.74 -11.82 28.43
N PRO A 10 40.52 -11.83 29.53
CA PRO A 10 40.07 -12.37 30.81
C PRO A 10 39.00 -11.47 31.44
N ILE A 11 37.99 -12.11 32.03
CA ILE A 11 36.95 -11.47 32.83
C ILE A 11 37.63 -10.91 34.09
N MET A 12 37.79 -9.60 34.16
CA MET A 12 38.07 -8.91 35.42
C MET A 12 36.77 -8.84 36.21
N GLU A 13 36.65 -9.68 37.23
CA GLU A 13 35.69 -9.51 38.31
C GLU A 13 36.08 -8.28 39.14
N SER A 14 35.33 -7.20 39.01
CA SER A 14 35.27 -6.15 40.03
C SER A 14 33.88 -6.16 40.67
N ASN A 15 33.83 -6.68 41.89
CA ASN A 15 32.67 -6.62 42.77
C ASN A 15 32.54 -5.24 43.42
N THR A 16 31.28 -4.83 43.63
CA THR A 16 30.78 -3.79 44.57
C THR A 16 30.96 -2.34 44.07
N GLU A 17 29.95 -1.45 44.04
CA GLU A 17 28.77 -1.28 44.90
C GLU A 17 27.53 -0.80 44.10
N GLY A 18 26.35 -1.10 44.65
CA GLY A 18 25.07 -0.96 43.97
C GLY A 18 24.68 0.47 43.59
N GLN A 19 24.42 0.65 42.30
CA GLN A 19 23.40 1.57 41.81
C GLN A 19 22.51 0.77 40.86
N SER A 20 21.27 0.58 41.32
CA SER A 20 20.16 0.05 40.55
C SER A 20 20.15 0.69 39.17
N ARG A 21 20.37 -0.13 38.13
CA ARG A 21 19.90 0.18 36.78
C ARG A 21 18.38 0.27 36.86
N GLU A 22 17.87 1.45 37.19
CA GLU A 22 16.48 1.77 36.94
C GLU A 22 16.30 1.64 35.43
N SER A 23 15.64 0.55 35.02
CA SER A 23 15.04 0.44 33.71
C SER A 23 14.10 1.63 33.58
N TYR A 24 14.54 2.69 32.89
CA TYR A 24 13.69 3.82 32.55
C TYR A 24 12.48 3.25 31.83
N THR A 25 11.38 3.17 32.56
CA THR A 25 10.07 2.80 32.03
C THR A 25 9.39 4.14 31.83
N PRO A 26 9.23 4.62 30.59
CA PRO A 26 8.60 5.91 30.36
C PRO A 26 7.24 5.93 31.07
N PRO A 27 6.90 7.01 31.79
CA PRO A 27 5.62 7.12 32.49
C PRO A 27 4.46 6.92 31.50
N GLN A 28 3.41 6.22 31.92
CA GLN A 28 2.26 5.88 31.06
C GLN A 28 1.66 7.11 30.35
N ALA A 29 1.75 8.29 30.95
CA ALA A 29 1.30 9.56 30.38
C ALA A 29 2.07 10.01 29.12
N GLU A 30 3.33 9.60 28.94
CA GLU A 30 4.10 9.87 27.71
C GLU A 30 3.79 8.86 26.61
N ARG A 31 3.43 7.63 26.97
CA ARG A 31 2.93 6.64 26.00
C ARG A 31 1.60 7.07 25.40
N ASP A 32 0.73 7.65 26.23
CA ASP A 32 -0.58 8.15 25.81
C ASP A 32 -0.49 9.43 24.95
N SER A 33 0.59 10.21 25.06
CA SER A 33 0.79 11.46 24.29
C SER A 33 1.57 11.26 22.97
N LEU A 34 2.29 10.15 22.83
CA LEU A 34 2.96 9.71 21.59
C LEU A 34 1.98 9.16 20.55
N GLY A 35 0.78 8.75 20.96
CA GLY A 35 -0.34 8.48 20.08
C GLY A 35 -0.93 9.78 19.51
N ALA A 36 -0.12 10.54 18.77
CA ALA A 36 -0.62 11.66 17.98
C ALA A 36 -1.86 11.19 17.22
N THR A 37 -2.99 11.85 17.43
CA THR A 37 -4.30 11.46 16.90
C THR A 37 -4.26 11.52 15.38
N THR A 38 -3.71 10.49 14.73
CA THR A 38 -3.77 10.32 13.28
C THR A 38 -5.23 10.51 12.92
N PRO A 39 -5.55 11.51 12.06
CA PRO A 39 -6.94 11.83 11.78
C PRO A 39 -7.65 10.56 11.32
N THR A 40 -8.88 10.34 11.78
CA THR A 40 -9.62 9.09 11.59
C THR A 40 -9.57 8.59 10.15
N ARG A 41 -9.60 9.52 9.17
CA ARG A 41 -9.44 9.21 7.74
C ARG A 41 -8.12 8.54 7.36
N ILE A 42 -6.99 8.95 7.95
CA ILE A 42 -5.69 8.33 7.67
C ILE A 42 -5.64 6.93 8.30
N ARG A 43 -6.17 6.74 9.51
CA ARG A 43 -6.27 5.40 10.12
C ARG A 43 -7.09 4.45 9.26
N VAL A 44 -8.26 4.89 8.80
CA VAL A 44 -9.11 4.11 7.87
C VAL A 44 -8.36 3.74 6.60
N LYS A 45 -7.66 4.70 5.97
CA LYS A 45 -6.85 4.41 4.77
C LYS A 45 -5.72 3.42 5.04
N ASN A 46 -5.05 3.54 6.17
CA ASN A 46 -3.97 2.62 6.55
C ASN A 46 -4.51 1.21 6.79
N ARG A 47 -5.65 1.06 7.50
CA ARG A 47 -6.34 -0.22 7.70
C ARG A 47 -6.74 -0.86 6.37
N ARG A 48 -7.36 -0.08 5.47
CA ARG A 48 -7.72 -0.55 4.13
C ARG A 48 -6.51 -0.95 3.30
N LYS A 49 -5.41 -0.19 3.36
CA LYS A 49 -4.16 -0.55 2.69
C LYS A 49 -3.61 -1.87 3.22
N ARG A 50 -3.63 -2.05 4.54
CA ARG A 50 -3.21 -3.30 5.19
C ARG A 50 -4.07 -4.48 4.82
N TYR A 51 -5.38 -4.29 4.72
CA TYR A 51 -6.28 -5.32 4.22
C TYR A 51 -5.86 -5.79 2.82
N LEU A 52 -5.61 -4.86 1.89
CA LEU A 52 -5.18 -5.21 0.53
C LEU A 52 -3.84 -5.95 0.49
N ASP A 53 -2.89 -5.59 1.35
CA ASP A 53 -1.58 -6.24 1.41
C ASP A 53 -1.68 -7.69 1.95
N VAL A 54 -2.64 -7.96 2.83
CA VAL A 54 -2.89 -9.29 3.41
C VAL A 54 -3.82 -10.14 2.54
N HIS A 55 -4.71 -9.50 1.77
CA HIS A 55 -5.73 -10.16 0.94
C HIS A 55 -5.50 -9.92 -0.56
N PRO A 56 -4.49 -10.57 -1.17
CA PRO A 56 -4.28 -10.47 -2.62
C PRO A 56 -5.47 -11.04 -3.43
N ASP A 57 -6.30 -11.87 -2.80
CA ASP A 57 -7.51 -12.47 -3.39
C ASP A 57 -8.60 -11.43 -3.75
N TYR A 58 -8.51 -10.21 -3.21
CA TYR A 58 -9.40 -9.12 -3.58
C TYR A 58 -9.34 -8.82 -5.09
N PHE A 59 -8.14 -8.89 -5.70
CA PHE A 59 -7.94 -8.65 -7.14
C PHE A 59 -8.28 -9.87 -8.02
N SER A 60 -9.35 -10.57 -7.69
CA SER A 60 -9.82 -11.73 -8.45
C SER A 60 -10.71 -11.33 -9.64
N ALA A 61 -11.11 -12.33 -10.44
CA ALA A 61 -11.92 -12.12 -11.64
C ALA A 61 -13.30 -11.49 -11.37
N SER A 62 -13.82 -11.55 -10.14
CA SER A 62 -15.10 -10.90 -9.80
C SER A 62 -15.03 -9.38 -9.80
N LEU A 63 -13.84 -8.82 -9.57
CA LEU A 63 -13.62 -7.37 -9.49
C LEU A 63 -13.76 -6.67 -10.85
N GLU A 64 -13.83 -7.44 -11.95
CA GLU A 64 -14.08 -6.89 -13.28
C GLU A 64 -15.44 -6.18 -13.39
N LEU A 65 -16.43 -6.62 -12.59
CA LEU A 65 -17.80 -6.09 -12.64
C LEU A 65 -17.92 -4.78 -11.87
N ALA A 66 -16.99 -4.50 -10.95
CA ALA A 66 -16.95 -3.24 -10.23
C ALA A 66 -16.73 -2.06 -11.19
N ASP A 67 -15.79 -2.18 -12.13
CA ASP A 67 -15.60 -1.21 -13.22
C ASP A 67 -15.44 -1.93 -14.58
N PRO A 68 -16.57 -2.20 -15.25
CA PRO A 68 -16.58 -2.94 -16.52
C PRO A 68 -15.86 -2.19 -17.64
N LEU A 69 -15.84 -0.86 -17.59
CA LEU A 69 -15.28 -0.01 -18.64
C LEU A 69 -13.75 0.04 -18.55
N LEU A 70 -13.24 0.21 -17.34
CA LEU A 70 -11.82 0.20 -17.07
C LEU A 70 -11.21 -1.17 -17.39
N TYR A 71 -11.86 -2.26 -16.97
CA TYR A 71 -11.39 -3.62 -17.25
C TYR A 71 -11.35 -3.91 -18.77
N ASP A 72 -12.40 -3.52 -19.51
CA ASP A 72 -12.46 -3.73 -20.96
C ASP A 72 -11.29 -3.03 -21.69
N ARG A 73 -10.95 -1.82 -21.25
CA ARG A 73 -9.89 -1.00 -21.87
C ARG A 73 -8.48 -1.39 -21.48
N LEU A 74 -8.22 -1.60 -20.19
CA LEU A 74 -6.88 -1.87 -19.68
C LEU A 74 -6.49 -3.33 -19.77
N VAL A 75 -7.44 -4.26 -19.60
CA VAL A 75 -7.15 -5.69 -19.56
C VAL A 75 -7.64 -6.38 -20.83
N ARG A 76 -8.94 -6.27 -21.13
CA ARG A 76 -9.56 -7.06 -22.19
C ARG A 76 -9.04 -6.72 -23.58
N ARG A 77 -8.61 -5.47 -23.83
CA ARG A 77 -7.97 -5.05 -25.11
C ARG A 77 -6.74 -5.90 -25.47
N PHE A 78 -5.95 -6.32 -24.48
CA PHE A 78 -4.72 -7.11 -24.68
C PHE A 78 -4.92 -8.62 -24.59
N GLN A 79 -6.13 -9.08 -24.23
CA GLN A 79 -6.42 -10.50 -24.20
C GLN A 79 -6.45 -11.09 -25.61
N THR A 80 -5.91 -12.29 -25.75
CA THR A 80 -6.02 -13.04 -27.01
C THR A 80 -7.42 -13.63 -27.18
N PRO A 81 -7.86 -13.95 -28.41
CA PRO A 81 -9.13 -14.65 -28.62
C PRO A 81 -9.23 -15.96 -27.83
N ALA A 82 -8.12 -16.70 -27.71
CA ALA A 82 -8.07 -17.95 -26.95
C ALA A 82 -8.28 -17.72 -25.44
N GLU A 83 -7.69 -16.67 -24.87
CA GLU A 83 -7.90 -16.29 -23.46
C GLU A 83 -9.36 -15.89 -23.20
N ARG A 84 -9.96 -15.10 -24.11
CA ARG A 84 -11.38 -14.70 -24.00
C ARG A 84 -12.33 -15.89 -24.07
N GLU A 85 -12.05 -16.86 -24.93
CA GLU A 85 -12.85 -18.08 -25.00
C GLU A 85 -12.70 -18.94 -23.74
N ALA A 86 -11.50 -19.02 -23.16
CA ALA A 86 -11.28 -19.74 -21.91
C ALA A 86 -12.05 -19.09 -20.75
N GLU A 87 -11.94 -17.77 -20.61
CA GLU A 87 -12.66 -16.96 -19.62
C GLU A 87 -14.18 -17.05 -19.82
N GLY A 88 -14.65 -16.97 -21.07
CA GLY A 88 -16.07 -17.13 -21.40
C GLY A 88 -16.59 -18.54 -21.12
N ARG A 89 -15.77 -19.58 -21.25
CA ARG A 89 -16.13 -20.95 -20.85
C ARG A 89 -16.19 -21.10 -19.33
N GLU A 90 -15.28 -20.45 -18.60
CA GLU A 90 -15.26 -20.47 -17.14
C GLU A 90 -16.49 -19.76 -16.54
N LYS A 91 -16.82 -18.58 -17.06
CA LYS A 91 -18.00 -17.80 -16.65
C LYS A 91 -19.33 -18.37 -17.13
N GLY A 92 -19.28 -19.12 -18.22
CA GLY A 92 -20.46 -19.63 -18.91
C GLY A 92 -21.29 -18.54 -19.59
N TYR A 93 -22.36 -18.95 -20.26
CA TYR A 93 -23.20 -18.05 -21.06
C TYR A 93 -23.85 -16.93 -20.23
N SER A 94 -24.31 -17.24 -19.01
CA SER A 94 -24.96 -16.27 -18.14
C SER A 94 -24.00 -15.16 -17.71
N GLY A 95 -22.77 -15.51 -17.30
CA GLY A 95 -21.79 -14.52 -16.86
C GLY A 95 -21.28 -13.64 -18.02
N VAL A 96 -21.13 -14.20 -19.22
CA VAL A 96 -20.79 -13.40 -20.41
C VAL A 96 -21.88 -12.38 -20.71
N LEU A 97 -23.15 -12.79 -20.64
CA LEU A 97 -24.29 -11.89 -20.88
C LEU A 97 -24.38 -10.78 -19.81
N GLU A 98 -24.17 -11.13 -18.55
CA GLU A 98 -24.15 -10.17 -17.44
C GLU A 98 -23.04 -9.12 -17.62
N ALA A 99 -21.82 -9.56 -17.91
CA ALA A 99 -20.69 -8.66 -18.16
C ALA A 99 -20.93 -7.73 -19.36
N ASP A 100 -21.56 -8.24 -20.42
CA ASP A 100 -21.89 -7.43 -21.60
C ASP A 100 -23.02 -6.41 -21.31
N LEU A 101 -24.02 -6.80 -20.51
CA LEU A 101 -25.10 -5.92 -20.07
C LEU A 101 -24.56 -4.79 -19.18
N LEU A 102 -23.80 -5.13 -18.14
CA LEU A 102 -23.18 -4.14 -17.24
C LEU A 102 -22.24 -3.20 -17.99
N ARG A 103 -21.47 -3.69 -18.96
CA ARG A 103 -20.62 -2.83 -19.80
C ARG A 103 -21.45 -1.88 -20.66
N SER A 104 -22.59 -2.33 -21.17
CA SER A 104 -23.48 -1.47 -21.97
C SER A 104 -24.16 -0.39 -21.12
N GLU A 105 -24.56 -0.73 -19.91
CA GLU A 105 -25.15 0.21 -18.94
C GLU A 105 -24.12 1.23 -18.47
N ALA A 106 -22.92 0.78 -18.09
CA ALA A 106 -21.82 1.66 -17.70
C ALA A 106 -21.45 2.66 -18.82
N LYS A 107 -21.47 2.24 -20.09
CA LYS A 107 -21.24 3.16 -21.24
C LYS A 107 -22.32 4.24 -21.33
N LEU A 108 -23.58 3.89 -21.07
CA LEU A 108 -24.69 4.85 -21.10
C LEU A 108 -24.62 5.80 -19.93
N ASP A 109 -24.28 5.30 -18.74
CA ASP A 109 -24.11 6.12 -17.55
C ASP A 109 -22.93 7.08 -17.69
N ALA A 110 -21.77 6.63 -18.19
CA ALA A 110 -20.62 7.50 -18.44
C ALA A 110 -20.90 8.63 -19.45
N LEU A 111 -21.87 8.44 -20.36
CA LEU A 111 -22.34 9.50 -21.25
C LEU A 111 -23.28 10.49 -20.55
N ALA A 112 -24.12 10.00 -19.63
CA ALA A 112 -25.09 10.81 -18.90
C ALA A 112 -24.43 11.60 -17.75
N ASN A 113 -23.48 10.97 -17.07
CA ASN A 113 -22.76 11.44 -15.90
C ASN A 113 -21.24 11.30 -16.12
N PRO A 114 -20.61 12.20 -16.90
CA PRO A 114 -19.16 12.15 -17.08
C PRO A 114 -18.43 12.49 -15.78
N ASP A 115 -17.72 11.52 -15.19
CA ASP A 115 -16.88 11.73 -14.01
C ASP A 115 -15.59 12.48 -14.41
N PRO A 116 -15.28 13.65 -13.80
CA PRO A 116 -14.01 14.34 -14.00
C PRO A 116 -12.76 13.53 -13.63
N HIS A 117 -12.92 12.49 -12.80
CA HIS A 117 -11.83 11.61 -12.36
C HIS A 117 -11.72 10.32 -13.16
N ALA A 118 -12.63 10.05 -14.10
CA ALA A 118 -12.56 8.87 -14.94
C ALA A 118 -11.34 8.93 -15.86
N LEU A 119 -10.59 7.82 -15.92
CA LEU A 119 -9.43 7.68 -16.81
C LEU A 119 -9.81 7.76 -18.29
N PHE A 120 -11.06 7.43 -18.64
CA PHE A 120 -11.57 7.43 -19.99
C PHE A 120 -12.88 8.21 -20.07
N THR A 121 -12.98 9.12 -21.05
CA THR A 121 -14.23 9.81 -21.37
C THR A 121 -14.94 9.11 -22.51
N TYR A 122 -16.27 9.13 -22.50
CA TYR A 122 -17.10 8.50 -23.51
C TYR A 122 -17.89 9.56 -24.27
N ARG A 123 -18.02 9.40 -25.58
CA ARG A 123 -18.82 10.27 -26.44
C ARG A 123 -19.63 9.47 -27.44
N ARG A 124 -20.76 10.04 -27.87
CA ARG A 124 -21.56 9.46 -28.96
C ARG A 124 -20.96 9.85 -30.30
N GLY A 125 -20.60 8.86 -31.11
CA GLY A 125 -20.14 9.01 -32.48
C GLY A 125 -21.26 9.42 -33.44
N GLU A 126 -20.91 9.76 -34.67
CA GLU A 126 -21.84 10.22 -35.71
C GLU A 126 -22.92 9.18 -36.03
N ASP A 127 -22.57 7.89 -35.98
CA ASP A 127 -23.48 6.76 -36.21
C ASP A 127 -24.27 6.33 -34.95
N GLY A 128 -24.11 7.06 -33.83
CA GLY A 128 -24.76 6.74 -32.56
C GLY A 128 -24.04 5.73 -31.69
N GLU A 129 -22.92 5.16 -32.16
CA GLU A 129 -22.05 4.28 -31.37
C GLU A 129 -21.36 5.04 -30.22
N ILE A 130 -21.17 4.37 -29.08
CA ILE A 130 -20.48 4.95 -27.92
C ILE A 130 -18.99 4.65 -28.04
N ILE A 131 -18.21 5.69 -28.30
CA ILE A 131 -16.77 5.61 -28.51
C ILE A 131 -16.10 6.21 -27.27
N ALA A 132 -15.13 5.50 -26.67
CA ALA A 132 -14.29 6.15 -25.67
C ALA A 132 -13.26 7.01 -26.41
N GLU A 133 -13.12 8.25 -25.96
CA GLU A 133 -12.06 9.13 -26.41
C GLU A 133 -10.76 8.65 -25.78
N ASP A 134 -9.83 8.18 -26.63
CA ASP A 134 -8.52 7.75 -26.17
C ASP A 134 -7.74 9.01 -25.74
N THR A 135 -7.62 9.21 -24.43
CA THR A 135 -6.58 10.07 -23.86
C THR A 135 -5.22 9.48 -24.20
N GLU A 136 -4.16 10.29 -24.30
CA GLU A 136 -2.81 9.85 -24.69
C GLU A 136 -2.21 8.75 -23.77
N ASP A 137 -2.91 8.41 -22.69
CA ASP A 137 -2.45 7.54 -21.61
C ASP A 137 -3.05 6.11 -21.71
N VAL A 138 -3.09 5.54 -22.92
CA VAL A 138 -3.44 4.13 -23.10
C VAL A 138 -2.20 3.26 -22.83
N PRO A 139 -2.30 2.18 -22.04
CA PRO A 139 -1.18 1.26 -21.81
C PRO A 139 -0.62 0.70 -23.12
N GLN A 140 0.70 0.48 -23.18
CA GLN A 140 1.35 -0.05 -24.38
C GLN A 140 1.37 -1.58 -24.42
N ASN A 141 1.25 -2.23 -23.27
CA ASN A 141 1.36 -3.66 -23.14
C ASN A 141 0.40 -4.23 -22.07
N LYS A 142 0.23 -5.56 -22.11
CA LYS A 142 -0.66 -6.30 -21.20
C LYS A 142 -0.29 -6.11 -19.73
N GLU A 143 1.00 -6.12 -19.40
CA GLU A 143 1.48 -6.00 -18.02
C GLU A 143 1.19 -4.62 -17.43
N GLU A 144 1.42 -3.57 -18.21
CA GLU A 144 1.11 -2.19 -17.87
C GLU A 144 -0.40 -1.99 -17.69
N GLY A 145 -1.22 -2.57 -18.59
CA GLY A 145 -2.67 -2.57 -18.45
C GLY A 145 -3.14 -3.19 -17.14
N TRP A 146 -2.61 -4.38 -16.80
CA TRP A 146 -2.90 -5.04 -15.53
C TRP A 146 -2.41 -4.27 -14.30
N ARG A 147 -1.23 -3.65 -14.37
CA ARG A 147 -0.72 -2.81 -13.28
C ARG A 147 -1.62 -1.59 -13.06
N ARG A 148 -1.93 -0.84 -14.12
CA ARG A 148 -2.81 0.34 -14.04
C ARG A 148 -4.21 -0.01 -13.54
N TRP A 149 -4.75 -1.13 -14.00
CA TRP A 149 -6.05 -1.60 -13.53
C TRP A 149 -6.03 -1.92 -12.03
N ARG A 150 -4.99 -2.62 -11.55
CA ARG A 150 -4.81 -2.88 -10.11
C ARG A 150 -4.63 -1.59 -9.31
N ASP A 151 -3.80 -0.66 -9.80
CA ASP A 151 -3.55 0.62 -9.14
C ASP A 151 -4.86 1.42 -8.99
N GLU A 152 -5.70 1.47 -10.03
CA GLU A 152 -6.99 2.17 -9.95
C GLU A 152 -7.98 1.46 -9.03
N MET A 153 -8.06 0.12 -9.10
CA MET A 153 -8.92 -0.67 -8.20
C MET A 153 -8.47 -0.55 -6.73
N GLU A 154 -7.17 -0.47 -6.48
CA GLU A 154 -6.62 -0.16 -5.16
C GLU A 154 -7.04 1.24 -4.71
N MET A 155 -6.88 2.25 -5.55
CA MET A 155 -7.25 3.62 -5.22
C MET A 155 -8.75 3.75 -4.95
N ARG A 156 -9.59 3.08 -5.74
CA ARG A 156 -11.04 2.99 -5.53
C ARG A 156 -11.38 2.35 -4.18
N PHE A 157 -10.72 1.24 -3.85
CA PHE A 157 -10.89 0.56 -2.56
C PHE A 157 -10.50 1.47 -1.38
N LEU A 158 -9.35 2.14 -1.49
CA LEU A 158 -8.87 3.07 -0.47
C LEU A 158 -9.80 4.28 -0.29
N ARG A 159 -10.48 4.74 -1.35
CA ARG A 159 -11.50 5.80 -1.28
C ARG A 159 -12.80 5.32 -0.64
N GLY A 160 -13.12 4.03 -0.75
CA GLY A 160 -14.36 3.45 -0.22
C GLY A 160 -15.48 3.39 -1.25
N GLU A 161 -15.12 3.24 -2.52
CA GLU A 161 -16.02 3.31 -3.68
C GLU A 161 -16.38 1.91 -4.21
N ASP A 162 -16.00 0.84 -3.49
CA ASP A 162 -16.48 -0.52 -3.78
C ASP A 162 -17.76 -0.80 -3.00
N GLU A 163 -18.91 -0.70 -3.68
CA GLU A 163 -20.23 -0.86 -3.05
C GLU A 163 -20.52 -2.31 -2.63
N ASP A 164 -19.84 -3.29 -3.23
CA ASP A 164 -20.03 -4.70 -2.93
C ASP A 164 -19.22 -5.15 -1.69
N PHE A 165 -18.31 -4.30 -1.21
CA PHE A 165 -17.43 -4.61 -0.08
C PHE A 165 -17.94 -4.06 1.26
N ASP A 166 -17.97 -4.90 2.30
CA ASP A 166 -18.31 -4.46 3.66
C ASP A 166 -17.10 -3.80 4.35
N TYR A 167 -16.92 -2.50 4.10
CA TYR A 167 -15.85 -1.71 4.69
C TYR A 167 -15.84 -1.69 6.22
N LYS A 168 -16.96 -1.93 6.91
CA LYS A 168 -16.99 -1.91 8.37
C LYS A 168 -16.10 -3.00 8.97
N SER A 169 -16.00 -4.14 8.30
CA SER A 169 -15.13 -5.25 8.70
C SER A 169 -13.65 -4.91 8.74
N VAL A 170 -13.24 -3.85 8.01
CA VAL A 170 -11.86 -3.38 7.91
C VAL A 170 -11.67 -2.07 8.65
N ASP A 171 -12.56 -1.11 8.44
CA ASP A 171 -12.49 0.25 8.97
C ASP A 171 -12.59 0.28 10.49
N GLU A 172 -13.35 -0.63 11.10
CA GLU A 172 -13.53 -0.74 12.55
C GLU A 172 -12.61 -1.80 13.18
N ASN A 173 -11.78 -2.49 12.39
CA ASN A 173 -10.93 -3.57 12.88
C ASN A 173 -9.51 -3.07 13.21
N GLU A 174 -9.16 -3.13 14.50
CA GLU A 174 -7.85 -2.76 15.03
C GLU A 174 -6.73 -3.75 14.66
N GLU A 175 -7.06 -4.96 14.17
CA GLU A 175 -6.05 -5.92 13.69
C GLU A 175 -5.29 -5.40 12.47
N TYR A 176 -5.92 -4.51 11.70
CA TYR A 176 -5.29 -3.86 10.54
C TYR A 176 -4.54 -2.57 10.92
N ASP A 177 -4.50 -2.18 12.19
CA ASP A 177 -3.58 -1.14 12.65
C ASP A 177 -2.16 -1.71 12.62
N ASP A 178 -1.27 -1.12 11.81
CA ASP A 178 0.12 -1.57 11.79
C ASP A 178 0.87 -1.10 13.02
N ARG A 179 0.80 -1.88 14.11
CA ARG A 179 1.58 -1.63 15.32
C ARG A 179 3.08 -1.49 15.03
N ALA A 180 3.59 -2.18 14.01
CA ALA A 180 4.99 -2.04 13.62
C ALA A 180 5.29 -0.70 12.94
N GLU A 181 4.34 -0.10 12.21
CA GLU A 181 4.47 1.26 11.68
C GLU A 181 4.36 2.26 12.82
N GLU A 182 3.42 2.08 13.74
CA GLU A 182 3.27 2.97 14.90
C GLU A 182 4.55 2.99 15.75
N GLU A 183 5.18 1.83 15.96
CA GLU A 183 6.48 1.73 16.64
C GLU A 183 7.60 2.42 15.83
N ARG A 184 7.63 2.26 14.50
CA ARG A 184 8.61 2.94 13.63
C ARG A 184 8.44 4.46 13.65
N GLU A 185 7.22 4.96 13.49
CA GLU A 185 6.90 6.40 13.54
C GLU A 185 7.25 6.99 14.91
N ALA A 186 6.95 6.26 15.99
CA ALA A 186 7.34 6.66 17.34
C ALA A 186 8.87 6.72 17.51
N HIS A 187 9.59 5.73 16.97
CA HIS A 187 11.05 5.73 16.96
C HIS A 187 11.63 6.88 16.13
N GLU A 188 11.13 7.11 14.91
CA GLU A 188 11.60 8.19 14.05
C GLU A 188 11.41 9.57 14.69
N LYS A 189 10.26 9.79 15.34
CA LYS A 189 10.02 11.01 16.12
C LYS A 189 11.00 11.13 17.29
N TYR A 190 11.19 10.07 18.06
CA TYR A 190 12.11 10.05 19.20
C TYR A 190 13.55 10.36 18.77
N PHE A 191 14.06 9.67 17.73
CA PHE A 191 15.42 9.88 17.22
C PHE A 191 15.59 11.23 16.50
N GLY A 192 14.53 11.75 15.88
CA GLY A 192 14.56 13.07 15.24
C GLY A 192 14.62 14.23 16.23
N GLU A 193 14.10 14.04 17.45
CA GLU A 193 14.16 15.02 18.54
C GLU A 193 15.48 14.96 19.33
N GLU A 194 16.25 13.86 19.25
CA GLU A 194 17.57 13.73 19.87
C GLU A 194 18.69 14.25 18.95
N GLU A 195 19.46 15.25 19.41
CA GLU A 195 20.75 15.55 18.78
C GLU A 195 21.80 14.51 19.23
N PRO A 196 22.59 13.93 18.30
CA PRO A 196 23.55 12.90 18.66
C PRO A 196 24.60 13.43 19.66
N SER A 197 24.57 12.92 20.89
CA SER A 197 25.55 13.25 21.93
C SER A 197 26.59 12.14 22.08
N TRP A 198 27.86 12.51 22.03
CA TRP A 198 28.97 11.58 22.31
C TRP A 198 29.08 11.36 23.82
N ILE A 199 29.05 10.11 24.26
CA ILE A 199 29.38 9.75 25.65
C ILE A 199 30.91 9.79 25.77
N LEU A 200 31.46 10.90 26.26
CA LEU A 200 32.88 11.01 26.59
C LEU A 200 33.07 10.76 28.09
N GLU A 201 34.07 9.95 28.45
CA GLU A 201 34.59 9.94 29.82
C GLU A 201 35.11 11.35 30.16
N GLU A 202 34.99 11.75 31.44
CA GLU A 202 35.25 13.13 31.91
C GLU A 202 36.53 13.72 31.29
N GLY A 203 36.35 14.71 30.41
CA GLY A 203 37.43 15.49 29.80
C GLY A 203 37.88 15.06 28.41
N GLY A 204 37.25 14.05 27.80
CA GLY A 204 37.51 13.70 26.40
C GLY A 204 36.96 14.76 25.43
N THR A 205 37.71 15.06 24.38
CA THR A 205 37.19 15.71 23.16
C THR A 205 36.89 14.62 22.12
N PRO A 206 35.81 14.73 21.31
CA PRO A 206 35.50 13.75 20.27
C PRO A 206 36.60 13.78 19.20
N GLU A 207 37.58 12.89 19.32
CA GLU A 207 38.61 12.69 18.31
C GLU A 207 38.02 11.79 17.20
N GLY A 208 37.69 12.40 16.07
CA GLY A 208 37.31 11.66 14.88
C GLY A 208 38.52 10.92 14.33
N GLU A 209 38.65 9.62 14.64
CA GLU A 209 39.52 8.72 13.88
C GLU A 209 38.92 8.51 12.48
N THR A 210 38.99 9.53 11.62
CA THR A 210 38.78 9.35 10.19
C THR A 210 39.98 8.56 9.67
N GLY A 211 39.83 7.24 9.60
CA GLY A 211 40.79 6.31 9.02
C GLY A 211 40.96 6.53 7.51
N VAL A 212 41.60 7.62 7.12
CA VAL A 212 42.19 7.78 5.79
C VAL A 212 43.55 7.09 5.83
N GLN A 213 43.56 5.80 5.50
CA GLN A 213 44.80 5.09 5.16
C GLN A 213 45.22 5.56 3.77
N ASP A 214 46.14 6.52 3.72
CA ASP A 214 46.87 6.86 2.51
C ASP A 214 47.81 5.68 2.16
N PHE A 215 47.67 5.13 0.96
CA PHE A 215 48.51 4.04 0.43
C PHE A 215 49.66 4.59 -0.40
#